data_AF-A0A7K4IMN1-F1
#
_entry.id   AF-A0A7K4IMN1-F1
#
_cell.length_a   1.000
_cell.length_b   1.000
_cell.length_c   1.000
_cell.angle_alpha   90.00
_cell.angle_beta   90.00
_cell.angle_gamma   90.00
#
_symmetry.space_group_name_H-M   'P 1'
#
loop_
_entity.id
_entity.type
_entity.pdbx_description
1 polymer ?
#
loop_
_entity_poly.entity_id
_entity_poly.type
_entity_poly.pdbx_seq_one_letter_code
_entity_poly.pdbx_strand_id
1 'polypeptide(L)'
;MERKIMSLGRSSSVISLPKNWMQLNELKKGDVVSLALQRDRSLVIFPSAEKRIEPKEITLHVASSEGETLIVRRIISCYLNGYSGIKIASDKIFSVPQRKAIRNIVRMLYMRIMESDSKSMYIQTLIDESKASLEPAIQRMHLISHSMCTDALNSLKSWDTTLAKAVFSLDDDVDHFSFFILRLLRNAAQDSVLQMNLALIQ
;
A
#
# COMPACT_ATOMS: atom_id res chain seq x y z
N MET A 1 26.26 -6.97 19.54
CA MET A 1 27.51 -6.20 19.38
C MET A 1 27.36 -4.92 20.19
N GLU A 2 28.30 -4.65 21.10
CA GLU A 2 28.24 -3.46 21.94
C GLU A 2 29.18 -2.37 21.41
N ARG A 3 28.80 -1.11 21.58
CA ARG A 3 29.57 0.06 21.20
C ARG A 3 29.56 1.04 22.36
N LYS A 4 30.73 1.62 22.65
CA LYS A 4 30.84 2.64 23.69
C LYS A 4 30.34 3.98 23.15
N ILE A 5 29.65 4.71 24.01
CA ILE A 5 29.34 6.12 23.79
C ILE A 5 30.62 6.92 24.05
N MET A 6 30.96 7.81 23.12
CA MET A 6 32.14 8.68 23.19
C MET A 6 31.69 10.14 23.28
N SER A 7 32.43 10.97 23.99
CA SER A 7 32.17 12.41 24.04
C SER A 7 32.70 13.08 22.78
N LEU A 8 31.88 13.94 22.16
CA LEU A 8 32.30 14.85 21.10
C LEU A 8 31.98 16.29 21.54
N GLY A 9 32.98 16.98 22.09
CA GLY A 9 32.78 18.30 22.71
C GLY A 9 32.10 18.21 24.08
N ARG A 10 31.57 19.34 24.58
CA ARG A 10 31.00 19.45 25.94
C ARG A 10 29.57 18.94 26.07
N SER A 11 28.80 18.93 24.99
CA SER A 11 27.34 18.69 25.01
C SER A 11 26.87 17.62 24.05
N SER A 12 27.76 16.98 23.30
CA SER A 12 27.38 15.98 22.30
C SER A 12 28.06 14.64 22.58
N SER A 13 27.31 13.57 22.41
CA SER A 13 27.78 12.19 22.51
C SER A 13 27.64 11.51 21.15
N VAL A 14 28.58 10.60 20.83
CA VAL A 14 28.61 9.88 19.55
C VAL A 14 28.82 8.39 19.78
N ILE A 15 28.32 7.58 18.85
CA ILE A 15 28.50 6.12 18.81
C ILE A 15 29.04 5.74 17.43
N SER A 16 29.93 4.75 17.35
CA SER A 16 30.48 4.30 16.07
C SER A 16 29.56 3.29 15.39
N LEU A 17 29.23 3.54 14.12
CA LEU A 17 28.44 2.63 13.30
C LEU A 17 29.29 1.43 12.84
N PRO A 18 28.74 0.20 12.79
CA PRO A 18 29.46 -0.96 12.28
C PRO A 18 29.86 -0.79 10.81
N LYS A 19 31.13 -1.07 10.47
CA LYS A 19 31.64 -0.94 9.08
C LYS A 19 30.84 -1.77 8.07
N ASN A 20 30.47 -3.01 8.43
CA ASN A 20 29.65 -3.86 7.56
C ASN A 20 28.27 -3.28 7.30
N TRP A 21 27.65 -2.66 8.32
CA TRP A 21 26.35 -2.00 8.16
C TRP A 21 26.46 -0.79 7.23
N MET A 22 27.53 0.01 7.37
CA MET A 22 27.81 1.13 6.44
C MET A 22 27.94 0.63 5.00
N GLN A 23 28.66 -0.48 4.78
CA GLN A 23 28.86 -1.06 3.45
C GLN A 23 27.57 -1.60 2.83
N LEU A 24 26.76 -2.32 3.61
CA LEU A 24 25.46 -2.85 3.16
C LEU A 24 24.49 -1.76 2.72
N ASN A 25 24.61 -0.57 3.32
CA ASN A 25 23.77 0.58 3.00
C ASN A 25 24.46 1.58 2.05
N GLU A 26 25.64 1.25 1.52
CA GLU A 26 26.43 2.09 0.60
C GLU A 26 26.79 3.47 1.15
N LEU A 27 26.85 3.59 2.49
CA LEU A 27 27.10 4.86 3.19
C LEU A 27 28.59 5.20 3.21
N LYS A 28 28.90 6.47 2.98
CA LYS A 28 30.23 7.07 3.03
C LYS A 28 30.31 8.10 4.15
N LYS A 29 31.54 8.50 4.48
CA LYS A 29 31.78 9.59 5.45
C LYS A 29 31.15 10.88 4.93
N GLY A 30 30.29 11.50 5.73
CA GLY A 30 29.56 12.71 5.37
C GLY A 30 28.09 12.44 5.02
N ASP A 31 27.72 11.20 4.74
CA ASP A 31 26.32 10.83 4.52
C ASP A 31 25.54 10.91 5.84
N VAL A 32 24.26 11.28 5.72
CA VAL A 32 23.36 11.45 6.87
C VAL A 32 22.63 10.13 7.16
N VAL A 33 22.36 9.88 8.43
CA VAL A 33 21.52 8.77 8.89
C VAL A 33 20.38 9.31 9.75
N SER A 34 19.22 8.68 9.65
CA SER A 34 18.03 9.05 10.39
C SER A 34 17.96 8.22 11.67
N LEU A 35 17.39 8.82 12.70
CA LEU A 35 17.22 8.21 14.02
C LEU A 35 15.74 8.17 14.37
N ALA A 36 15.31 7.03 14.91
CA ALA A 36 13.96 6.78 15.37
C ALA A 36 13.99 6.30 16.83
N LEU A 37 13.19 6.89 17.69
CA LEU A 37 12.96 6.40 19.05
C LEU A 37 11.73 5.48 19.05
N GLN A 38 11.90 4.23 19.47
CA GLN A 38 10.79 3.28 19.60
C GLN A 38 10.09 3.40 20.97
N ARG A 39 8.90 2.79 21.11
CA ARG A 39 8.13 2.70 22.38
C ARG A 39 8.93 2.10 23.54
N ASP A 40 9.77 1.11 23.26
CA ASP A 40 10.63 0.46 24.27
C ASP A 40 11.87 1.30 24.63
N ARG A 41 11.96 2.53 24.11
CA ARG A 41 13.08 3.47 24.24
C ARG A 41 14.36 3.04 23.52
N SER A 42 14.28 2.02 22.67
CA SER A 42 15.38 1.69 21.76
C SER A 42 15.53 2.76 20.69
N LEU A 43 16.78 2.97 20.24
CA LEU A 43 17.12 3.89 19.16
C LEU A 43 17.43 3.09 17.90
N VAL A 44 16.67 3.31 16.82
CA VAL A 44 16.95 2.71 15.51
C VAL A 44 17.67 3.72 14.63
N ILE A 45 18.74 3.25 14.00
CA ILE A 45 19.51 4.00 13.02
C ILE A 45 19.25 3.40 11.65
N PHE A 46 18.87 4.23 10.69
CA PHE A 46 18.63 3.82 9.31
C PHE A 46 19.21 4.86 8.35
N PRO A 47 19.61 4.49 7.13
CA PRO A 47 20.14 5.44 6.16
C PRO A 47 19.14 6.60 5.94
N SER A 48 19.59 7.86 6.04
CA SER A 48 18.77 9.00 5.58
C SER A 48 18.84 9.01 4.08
N ALA A 49 18.06 8.13 3.47
CA ALA A 49 17.92 8.11 2.05
C ALA A 49 16.48 8.45 1.72
N GLU A 50 16.29 9.64 1.18
CA GLU A 50 15.47 9.85 -0.01
C GLU A 50 15.97 8.96 -1.18
N LYS A 51 16.35 7.69 -0.93
CA LYS A 51 16.35 6.68 -1.98
C LYS A 51 14.87 6.61 -2.29
N ARG A 52 14.46 7.29 -3.38
CA ARG A 52 13.21 7.00 -4.07
C ARG A 52 13.18 5.49 -4.13
N ILE A 53 12.40 4.87 -3.23
CA ILE A 53 12.19 3.44 -3.30
C ILE A 53 11.59 3.29 -4.68
N GLU A 54 12.37 2.72 -5.60
CA GLU A 54 11.87 2.57 -6.95
C GLU A 54 10.57 1.79 -6.83
N PRO A 55 9.48 2.29 -7.42
CA PRO A 55 8.18 1.66 -7.29
C PRO A 55 8.33 0.19 -7.68
N LYS A 56 7.96 -0.72 -6.79
CA LYS A 56 8.10 -2.15 -7.03
C LYS A 56 7.21 -2.53 -8.21
N GLU A 57 7.80 -3.00 -9.31
CA GLU A 57 7.06 -3.37 -10.53
C GLU A 57 7.04 -4.88 -10.77
N ILE A 58 6.01 -5.37 -11.45
CA ILE A 58 5.89 -6.76 -11.87
C ILE A 58 5.15 -6.90 -13.20
N THR A 59 5.51 -7.93 -13.96
CA THR A 59 4.71 -8.38 -15.12
C THR A 59 3.92 -9.65 -14.77
N LEU A 60 2.60 -9.57 -14.87
CA LEU A 60 1.67 -10.69 -14.79
C LEU A 60 1.36 -11.21 -16.18
N HIS A 61 1.82 -12.41 -16.49
CA HIS A 61 1.41 -13.11 -17.70
C HIS A 61 0.07 -13.81 -17.49
N VAL A 62 -0.90 -13.52 -18.36
CA VAL A 62 -2.27 -14.06 -18.33
C VAL A 62 -2.49 -14.92 -19.56
N ALA A 63 -2.97 -16.15 -19.37
CA ALA A 63 -3.32 -16.99 -20.51
C ALA A 63 -4.69 -16.60 -21.07
N SER A 64 -4.87 -16.74 -22.38
CA SER A 64 -6.17 -16.53 -23.04
C SER A 64 -7.33 -17.37 -22.47
N SER A 65 -7.04 -18.54 -21.89
CA SER A 65 -8.00 -19.42 -21.20
C SER A 65 -8.19 -19.11 -19.71
N GLU A 66 -7.43 -18.16 -19.16
CA GLU A 66 -7.49 -17.83 -17.74
C GLU A 66 -8.79 -17.12 -17.38
N GLY A 67 -9.51 -17.67 -16.40
CA GLY A 67 -10.79 -17.10 -15.93
C GLY A 67 -10.62 -15.76 -15.23
N GLU A 68 -11.65 -14.91 -15.32
CA GLU A 68 -11.64 -13.53 -14.83
C GLU A 68 -11.34 -13.45 -13.33
N THR A 69 -11.92 -14.37 -12.54
CA THR A 69 -11.72 -14.42 -11.10
C THR A 69 -10.26 -14.68 -10.71
N LEU A 70 -9.54 -15.52 -11.47
CA LEU A 70 -8.14 -15.80 -11.20
C LEU A 70 -7.26 -14.57 -11.51
N ILE A 71 -7.53 -13.91 -12.64
CA ILE A 71 -6.84 -12.67 -13.03
C ILE A 71 -7.03 -11.60 -11.94
N VAL A 72 -8.27 -11.38 -11.49
CA VAL A 72 -8.60 -10.43 -10.42
C VAL A 72 -7.83 -10.74 -9.14
N ARG A 73 -7.83 -12.02 -8.69
CA ARG A 73 -7.11 -12.44 -7.48
C ARG A 73 -5.60 -12.22 -7.59
N ARG A 74 -5.01 -12.45 -8.76
CA ARG A 74 -3.57 -12.22 -9.00
C ARG A 74 -3.22 -10.73 -8.94
N ILE A 75 -4.07 -9.87 -9.51
CA ILE A 75 -3.90 -8.41 -9.43
C ILE A 75 -4.00 -7.93 -7.98
N ILE A 76 -5.01 -8.38 -7.23
CA ILE A 76 -5.14 -8.08 -5.79
C ILE A 76 -3.89 -8.55 -5.04
N SER A 77 -3.41 -9.76 -5.31
CA SER A 77 -2.20 -10.29 -4.67
C SER A 77 -0.98 -9.41 -4.94
N CYS A 78 -0.75 -8.99 -6.18
CA CYS A 78 0.34 -8.05 -6.49
C CYS A 78 0.15 -6.72 -5.75
N TYR A 79 -1.04 -6.16 -5.76
CA TYR A 79 -1.32 -4.93 -5.02
C TYR A 79 -1.05 -5.07 -3.51
N LEU A 80 -1.50 -6.15 -2.87
CA LEU A 80 -1.28 -6.37 -1.44
C LEU A 80 0.18 -6.72 -1.09
N ASN A 81 1.01 -7.10 -2.07
CA ASN A 81 2.44 -7.37 -1.90
C ASN A 81 3.32 -6.15 -2.23
N GLY A 82 2.73 -4.95 -2.21
CA GLY A 82 3.44 -3.68 -2.34
C GLY A 82 3.83 -3.30 -3.78
N TYR A 83 3.41 -4.06 -4.79
CA TYR A 83 3.70 -3.68 -6.18
C TYR A 83 2.95 -2.40 -6.55
N SER A 84 3.70 -1.36 -6.90
CA SER A 84 3.15 -0.06 -7.27
C SER A 84 2.84 0.03 -8.76
N GLY A 85 3.54 -0.75 -9.59
CA GLY A 85 3.29 -0.91 -11.02
C GLY A 85 3.04 -2.38 -11.37
N ILE A 86 2.00 -2.68 -12.14
CA ILE A 86 1.68 -4.03 -12.60
C ILE A 86 1.42 -3.99 -14.10
N LYS A 87 2.26 -4.67 -14.88
CA LYS A 87 2.04 -4.91 -16.30
C LYS A 87 1.29 -6.23 -16.47
N ILE A 88 0.08 -6.19 -16.98
CA ILE A 88 -0.73 -7.37 -17.27
C ILE A 88 -0.58 -7.66 -18.76
N ALA A 89 0.05 -8.78 -19.12
CA ALA A 89 0.37 -9.15 -20.49
C ALA A 89 -0.26 -10.50 -20.84
N SER A 90 -0.94 -10.57 -21.99
CA SER A 90 -1.59 -11.79 -22.47
C SER A 90 -0.91 -12.35 -23.71
N ASP A 91 -0.91 -13.68 -23.85
CA ASP A 91 -0.45 -14.37 -25.05
C ASP A 91 -1.30 -14.02 -26.28
N LYS A 92 -2.59 -13.76 -26.07
CA LYS A 92 -3.56 -13.33 -27.09
C LYS A 92 -4.29 -12.06 -26.68
N ILE A 93 -5.17 -11.55 -27.56
CA ILE A 93 -6.03 -10.40 -27.25
C ILE A 93 -6.91 -10.76 -26.05
N PHE A 94 -6.99 -9.85 -25.07
CA PHE A 94 -7.89 -10.03 -23.92
C PHE A 94 -9.33 -10.12 -24.38
N SER A 95 -10.07 -11.09 -23.84
CA SER A 95 -11.52 -11.18 -24.05
C SER A 95 -12.23 -9.95 -23.45
N VAL A 96 -13.44 -9.64 -23.93
CA VAL A 96 -14.25 -8.54 -23.38
C VAL A 96 -14.51 -8.73 -21.87
N PRO A 97 -14.88 -9.94 -21.39
CA PRO A 97 -14.98 -10.22 -19.95
C PRO A 97 -13.68 -9.98 -19.17
N GLN A 98 -12.53 -10.45 -19.66
CA GLN A 98 -11.23 -10.24 -19.01
C GLN A 98 -10.90 -8.75 -18.90
N ARG A 99 -11.08 -7.97 -19.98
CA ARG A 99 -10.87 -6.52 -19.96
C ARG A 99 -11.77 -5.83 -18.94
N LYS A 100 -13.05 -6.22 -18.88
CA LYS A 100 -14.01 -5.66 -17.93
C LYS A 100 -13.60 -5.98 -16.49
N ALA A 101 -13.23 -7.23 -16.21
CA ALA A 101 -12.78 -7.66 -14.90
C ALA A 101 -11.52 -6.91 -14.44
N ILE A 102 -10.51 -6.77 -15.32
CA ILE A 102 -9.30 -6.00 -15.05
C ILE A 102 -9.64 -4.54 -14.73
N ARG A 103 -10.47 -3.87 -15.54
CA ARG A 103 -10.85 -2.47 -15.28
C ARG A 103 -11.60 -2.28 -13.96
N ASN A 104 -12.50 -3.21 -13.64
CA ASN A 104 -13.27 -3.16 -12.40
C ASN A 104 -12.35 -3.26 -11.18
N ILE A 105 -11.42 -4.23 -11.16
CA ILE A 105 -10.50 -4.36 -10.03
C ILE A 105 -9.50 -3.21 -9.96
N VAL A 106 -9.05 -2.67 -11.11
CA VAL A 106 -8.17 -1.49 -11.13
C VAL A 106 -8.83 -0.29 -10.46
N ARG A 107 -10.13 -0.06 -10.74
CA ARG A 107 -10.91 0.98 -10.07
C ARG A 107 -10.95 0.73 -8.56
N MET A 108 -11.35 -0.48 -8.16
CA MET A 108 -11.49 -0.90 -6.75
C MET A 108 -10.20 -0.72 -5.94
N LEU A 109 -9.03 -0.86 -6.56
CA LEU A 109 -7.74 -0.72 -5.89
C LEU A 109 -7.18 0.71 -5.91
N TYR A 110 -7.95 1.70 -6.39
CA TYR A 110 -7.50 3.06 -6.71
C TYR A 110 -6.21 3.11 -7.56
N MET A 111 -6.03 2.11 -8.43
CA MET A 111 -4.98 2.11 -9.43
C MET A 111 -5.46 2.80 -10.70
N ARG A 112 -4.52 3.29 -11.51
CA ARG A 112 -4.81 3.88 -12.81
C ARG A 112 -4.19 3.06 -13.94
N ILE A 113 -4.93 2.94 -15.03
CA ILE A 113 -4.41 2.38 -16.28
C ILE A 113 -3.60 3.47 -16.97
N MET A 114 -2.30 3.27 -17.07
CA MET A 114 -1.36 4.21 -17.69
C MET A 114 -1.21 3.91 -19.18
N GLU A 115 -1.18 2.63 -19.53
CA GLU A 115 -1.11 2.16 -20.91
C GLU A 115 -2.08 1.00 -21.11
N SER A 116 -2.70 0.93 -22.28
CA SER A 116 -3.55 -0.19 -22.65
C SER A 116 -3.56 -0.39 -24.16
N ASP A 117 -3.25 -1.61 -24.57
CA ASP A 117 -3.38 -2.09 -25.94
C ASP A 117 -4.26 -3.37 -25.99
N SER A 118 -4.30 -4.06 -27.14
CA SER A 118 -5.11 -5.27 -27.33
C SER A 118 -4.72 -6.46 -26.42
N LYS A 119 -3.43 -6.59 -26.09
CA LYS A 119 -2.80 -7.71 -25.37
C LYS A 119 -2.12 -7.31 -24.06
N SER A 120 -2.01 -6.02 -23.76
CA SER A 120 -1.35 -5.55 -22.54
C SER A 120 -2.07 -4.37 -21.87
N MET A 121 -1.91 -4.27 -20.55
CA MET A 121 -2.29 -3.10 -19.73
C MET A 121 -1.21 -2.86 -18.68
N TYR A 122 -0.77 -1.62 -18.53
CA TYR A 122 0.08 -1.21 -17.40
C TYR A 122 -0.75 -0.39 -16.42
N ILE A 123 -0.80 -0.83 -15.17
CA ILE A 123 -1.57 -0.21 -14.10
C ILE A 123 -0.66 0.22 -12.96
N GLN A 124 -0.94 1.38 -12.36
CA GLN A 124 -0.08 1.96 -11.33
C GLN A 124 -0.89 2.62 -10.21
N THR A 125 -0.43 2.49 -8.96
CA THR A 125 -0.92 3.33 -7.86
C THR A 125 -0.21 4.68 -7.90
N LEU A 126 -0.95 5.76 -7.64
CA LEU A 126 -0.41 7.12 -7.53
C LEU A 126 -0.39 7.61 -6.08
N ILE A 127 -0.73 6.75 -5.12
CA ILE A 127 -0.82 7.12 -3.71
C ILE A 127 0.58 7.12 -3.10
N ASP A 128 0.94 8.24 -2.46
CA ASP A 128 2.12 8.35 -1.63
C ASP A 128 1.81 7.78 -0.23
N GLU A 129 2.12 6.49 -0.05
CA GLU A 129 1.85 5.75 1.18
C GLU A 129 2.56 6.33 2.41
N SER A 130 3.69 7.04 2.22
CA SER A 130 4.43 7.66 3.32
C SER A 130 3.65 8.77 4.02
N LYS A 131 2.66 9.34 3.33
CA LYS A 131 1.77 10.40 3.85
C LYS A 131 0.40 9.88 4.25
N ALA A 132 0.16 8.58 4.11
CA ALA A 132 -1.11 7.99 4.48
C ALA A 132 -1.21 7.87 6.01
N SER A 133 -2.43 8.04 6.53
CA SER A 133 -2.74 7.78 7.94
C SER A 133 -3.87 6.77 8.03
N LEU A 134 -3.70 5.77 8.91
CA LEU A 134 -4.68 4.68 9.09
C LEU A 134 -5.93 5.16 9.82
N GLU A 135 -5.80 6.03 10.81
CA GLU A 135 -6.91 6.46 11.65
C GLU A 135 -8.01 7.17 10.83
N PRO A 136 -7.71 8.17 9.97
CA PRO A 136 -8.73 8.77 9.10
C PRO A 136 -9.35 7.78 8.11
N ALA A 137 -8.59 6.79 7.62
CA ALA A 137 -9.11 5.77 6.71
C ALA A 137 -10.11 4.85 7.42
N ILE A 138 -9.76 4.37 8.61
CA ILE A 138 -10.65 3.54 9.45
C ILE A 138 -11.90 4.33 9.87
N GLN A 139 -11.74 5.59 10.27
CA GLN A 139 -12.86 6.44 10.66
C GLN A 139 -13.83 6.67 9.50
N ARG A 140 -13.33 6.92 8.29
CA ARG A 140 -14.18 7.03 7.09
C ARG A 140 -14.92 5.74 6.79
N MET A 141 -14.22 4.60 6.82
CA MET A 141 -14.82 3.29 6.63
C MET A 141 -15.96 3.05 7.63
N HIS A 142 -15.74 3.35 8.91
CA HIS A 142 -16.77 3.26 9.94
C HIS A 142 -18.01 4.11 9.64
N LEU A 143 -17.82 5.39 9.26
CA LEU A 143 -18.93 6.29 8.95
C LEU A 143 -19.77 5.80 7.76
N ILE A 144 -19.11 5.33 6.69
CA ILE A 144 -19.79 4.79 5.51
C ILE A 144 -20.56 3.54 5.87
N SER A 145 -19.92 2.56 6.53
CA SER A 145 -20.58 1.32 6.95
C SER A 145 -21.74 1.57 7.92
N HIS A 146 -21.64 2.54 8.82
CA HIS A 146 -22.74 2.93 9.69
C HIS A 146 -23.92 3.50 8.91
N SER A 147 -23.67 4.36 7.91
CA SER A 147 -24.71 4.88 7.02
C SER A 147 -25.37 3.75 6.25
N MET A 148 -24.58 2.84 5.67
CA MET A 148 -25.08 1.66 4.94
C MET A 148 -26.02 0.82 5.80
N CYS A 149 -25.65 0.52 7.05
CA CYS A 149 -26.49 -0.23 7.98
C CYS A 149 -27.81 0.49 8.27
N THR A 150 -27.74 1.81 8.49
CA THR A 150 -28.92 2.63 8.78
C THR A 150 -29.87 2.66 7.57
N ASP A 151 -29.32 2.90 6.38
CA ASP A 151 -30.06 3.01 5.13
C ASP A 151 -30.63 1.67 4.68
N ALA A 152 -29.92 0.56 4.92
CA ALA A 152 -30.43 -0.79 4.67
C ALA A 152 -31.69 -1.06 5.51
N LEU A 153 -31.65 -0.76 6.81
CA LEU A 153 -32.82 -0.92 7.69
C LEU A 153 -33.98 0.00 7.28
N ASN A 154 -33.69 1.24 6.88
CA ASN A 154 -34.71 2.17 6.41
C ASN A 154 -35.34 1.70 5.11
N SER A 155 -34.55 1.24 4.14
CA SER A 155 -35.03 0.72 2.86
C SER A 155 -35.97 -0.47 3.03
N LEU A 156 -35.70 -1.34 4.01
CA LEU A 156 -36.56 -2.47 4.32
C LEU A 156 -37.90 -2.03 4.93
N LYS A 157 -37.87 -1.03 5.83
CA LYS A 157 -39.09 -0.48 6.46
C LYS A 157 -39.99 0.22 5.44
N SER A 158 -39.39 0.99 4.51
CA SER A 158 -40.13 1.79 3.53
C SER A 158 -40.37 1.07 2.20
N TRP A 159 -39.84 -0.14 2.03
CA TRP A 159 -39.82 -0.87 0.75
C TRP A 159 -39.16 -0.06 -0.40
N ASP A 160 -38.18 0.79 -0.06
CA ASP A 160 -37.49 1.65 -1.01
C ASP A 160 -36.33 0.92 -1.70
N THR A 161 -36.61 0.36 -2.88
CA THR A 161 -35.60 -0.31 -3.71
C THR A 161 -34.50 0.62 -4.23
N THR A 162 -34.75 1.94 -4.29
CA THR A 162 -33.75 2.92 -4.73
C THR A 162 -32.70 3.10 -3.65
N LEU A 163 -33.14 3.26 -2.39
CA LEU A 163 -32.24 3.34 -1.23
C LEU A 163 -31.43 2.03 -1.08
N ALA A 164 -32.07 0.88 -1.27
CA ALA A 164 -31.36 -0.41 -1.20
C ALA A 164 -30.24 -0.52 -2.25
N LYS A 165 -30.46 -0.03 -3.48
CA LYS A 165 -29.42 0.00 -4.52
C LYS A 165 -28.31 1.01 -4.21
N ALA A 166 -28.64 2.15 -3.60
CA ALA A 166 -27.65 3.11 -3.16
C ALA A 166 -26.72 2.52 -2.09
N VAL A 167 -27.26 1.74 -1.14
CA VAL A 167 -26.45 1.01 -0.15
C VAL A 167 -25.44 0.08 -0.82
N PHE A 168 -25.86 -0.67 -1.85
CA PHE A 168 -24.96 -1.57 -2.58
C PHE A 168 -23.78 -0.82 -3.24
N SER A 169 -24.01 0.39 -3.74
CA SER A 169 -22.92 1.19 -4.34
C SER A 169 -21.90 1.72 -3.33
N LEU A 170 -22.28 1.86 -2.05
CA LEU A 170 -21.36 2.27 -0.98
C LEU A 170 -20.44 1.14 -0.51
N ASP A 171 -20.76 -0.11 -0.82
CA ASP A 171 -19.92 -1.27 -0.52
C ASP A 171 -18.56 -1.16 -1.22
N ASP A 172 -18.56 -0.73 -2.49
CA ASP A 172 -17.34 -0.46 -3.22
C ASP A 172 -16.46 0.56 -2.47
N ASP A 173 -17.03 1.65 -1.91
CA ASP A 173 -16.26 2.65 -1.17
C ASP A 173 -15.59 2.07 0.10
N VAL A 174 -16.28 1.17 0.79
CA VAL A 174 -15.73 0.43 1.95
C VAL A 174 -14.59 -0.49 1.50
N ASP A 175 -14.77 -1.20 0.39
CA ASP A 175 -13.75 -2.10 -0.17
C ASP A 175 -12.47 -1.36 -0.57
N HIS A 176 -12.57 -0.15 -1.14
CA HIS A 176 -11.40 0.66 -1.45
C HIS A 176 -10.57 0.93 -0.19
N PHE A 177 -11.21 1.35 0.91
CA PHE A 177 -10.51 1.59 2.18
C PHE A 177 -9.92 0.30 2.74
N SER A 178 -10.65 -0.83 2.66
CA SER A 178 -10.20 -2.12 3.19
C SER A 178 -8.92 -2.60 2.49
N PHE A 179 -8.88 -2.56 1.15
CA PHE A 179 -7.69 -2.93 0.38
C PHE A 179 -6.51 -2.00 0.65
N PHE A 180 -6.77 -0.69 0.72
CA PHE A 180 -5.74 0.30 0.98
C PHE A 180 -5.12 0.12 2.38
N ILE A 181 -5.93 -0.06 3.41
CA ILE A 181 -5.49 -0.33 4.79
C ILE A 181 -4.67 -1.62 4.84
N LEU A 182 -5.15 -2.70 4.21
CA LEU A 182 -4.43 -3.98 4.18
C LEU A 182 -3.06 -3.85 3.50
N ARG A 183 -2.98 -3.08 2.41
CA ARG A 183 -1.72 -2.79 1.73
C ARG A 183 -0.76 -2.01 2.64
N LEU A 184 -1.23 -0.93 3.28
CA LEU A 184 -0.41 -0.14 4.20
C LEU A 184 0.13 -1.01 5.35
N LEU A 185 -0.71 -1.84 5.97
CA LEU A 185 -0.31 -2.72 7.06
C LEU A 185 0.73 -3.75 6.62
N ARG A 186 0.56 -4.36 5.43
CA ARG A 186 1.54 -5.32 4.88
C ARG A 186 2.86 -4.67 4.52
N ASN A 187 2.83 -3.49 3.90
CA ASN A 187 4.04 -2.76 3.55
C ASN A 187 4.77 -2.30 4.81
N ALA A 188 4.05 -1.81 5.82
CA ALA A 188 4.61 -1.50 7.13
C ALA A 188 5.28 -2.74 7.75
N ALA A 189 4.65 -3.91 7.73
CA ALA A 189 5.26 -5.12 8.27
C ALA A 189 6.63 -5.48 7.64
N GLN A 190 6.92 -5.01 6.42
CA GLN A 190 8.19 -5.23 5.72
C GLN A 190 9.15 -4.03 5.76
N ASP A 191 8.68 -2.82 6.08
CA ASP A 191 9.45 -1.58 6.07
C ASP A 191 9.32 -0.81 7.40
N SER A 192 10.43 -0.77 8.15
CA SER A 192 10.53 -0.13 9.46
C SER A 192 10.24 1.39 9.43
N VAL A 193 10.47 2.07 8.30
CA VAL A 193 10.22 3.51 8.16
C VAL A 193 8.71 3.76 8.02
N LEU A 194 8.02 2.94 7.24
CA LEU A 194 6.57 2.98 7.11
C LEU A 194 5.86 2.62 8.43
N GLN A 195 6.40 1.69 9.23
CA GLN A 195 5.87 1.39 10.58
C GLN A 195 5.82 2.62 11.47
N MET A 196 6.87 3.45 11.41
CA MET A 196 6.97 4.65 12.23
C MET A 196 6.02 5.76 11.74
N ASN A 197 5.89 5.92 10.42
CA ASN A 197 5.00 6.94 9.83
C ASN A 197 3.51 6.65 10.05
N LEU A 198 3.11 5.38 10.09
CA LEU A 198 1.71 4.96 10.30
C LEU A 198 1.28 4.96 11.78
N ALA A 199 2.12 5.45 12.69
CA ALA A 199 1.87 5.51 14.13
C ALA A 199 1.52 4.15 14.79
N LEU A 200 1.83 3.02 14.13
CA LEU A 200 1.55 1.67 14.63
C LEU A 200 2.35 1.36 15.93
N ILE A 201 3.41 2.12 16.18
CA ILE A 201 4.29 2.03 17.35
C ILE A 201 4.30 3.37 18.14
N GLN A 202 3.23 4.16 18.18
CA GLN A 202 3.13 5.35 19.07
C GLN A 202 2.53 5.05 20.45
#